data_AF-A0A8T4WG20-F1
#
_entry.id   AF-A0A8T4WG20-F1
#
_cell.length_a   1.000
_cell.length_b   1.000
_cell.length_c   1.000
_cell.angle_alpha   90.00
_cell.angle_beta   90.00
_cell.angle_gamma   90.00
#
_symmetry.space_group_name_H-M   'P 1'
#
loop_
_entity.id
_entity.type
_entity.pdbx_description
1 polymer ?
#
loop_
_entity_poly.entity_id
_entity_poly.type
_entity_poly.pdbx_seq_one_letter_code
_entity_poly.pdbx_strand_id
1 'polypeptide(L)'
;MKKEETIPLLYDHHSHVSGRAAYLDCVDLSEVEEKEKALSLMRENCSKEKLNVVKGWNDSYYSFDIEEVEKMPPVFIWNVSGHGLTFNEKAEKRFKEKFEKPRMVKKMKDPEWVEKNLMKVSKIMMKIEGITGKKIQNTYDFLLERGIYRTDDMLLPSEETLEIVKDLEYQERTKFWADVETFYELSEETRKEIEGVKLFADGALGPKTAAMNGRYLDGNDGVLIYERDELKDTFEIIEKDKVSIHAIGDRAIDMVVGTLAEMEKEGLELPETRIEHAQFISEETAKEAKSLDIKLSMQPNFSIDSVNYSDRLSKKYLESNNPFRMLIDKVGFVPGKDLLFGSDGLPYGVKEALENSLFPNYE
;
A
#
# COMPACT_ATOMS: atom_id res chain seq x y z
N MET A 1 26.48 -17.08 26.49
CA MET A 1 26.99 -16.02 25.60
C MET A 1 25.92 -15.75 24.56
N LYS A 2 25.44 -14.50 24.43
CA LYS A 2 24.67 -14.12 23.26
C LYS A 2 25.63 -14.13 22.07
N LYS A 3 25.29 -14.83 20.99
CA LYS A 3 26.04 -14.78 19.73
C LYS A 3 25.59 -13.51 19.03
N GLU A 4 26.53 -12.61 18.74
CA GLU A 4 26.26 -11.41 17.94
C GLU A 4 26.73 -11.67 16.51
N GLU A 5 25.89 -11.35 15.54
CA GLU A 5 26.14 -11.51 14.10
C GLU A 5 25.83 -10.17 13.42
N THR A 6 26.64 -9.79 12.43
CA THR A 6 26.45 -8.56 11.65
C THR A 6 25.97 -8.92 10.26
N ILE A 7 24.83 -8.32 9.86
CA ILE A 7 24.29 -8.43 8.50
C ILE A 7 24.33 -7.05 7.81
N PRO A 8 24.35 -6.98 6.47
CA PRO A 8 24.19 -5.72 5.76
C PRO A 8 22.88 -5.02 6.09
N LEU A 9 22.85 -3.70 5.92
CA LEU A 9 21.59 -2.95 5.96
C LEU A 9 20.64 -3.44 4.87
N LEU A 10 19.36 -3.40 5.19
CA LEU A 10 18.29 -3.97 4.38
C LEU A 10 17.87 -3.02 3.26
N TYR A 11 17.36 -3.64 2.20
CA TYR A 11 16.58 -3.00 1.17
C TYR A 11 15.14 -3.50 1.29
N ASP A 12 14.22 -2.60 1.65
CA ASP A 12 12.79 -2.82 1.66
C ASP A 12 12.17 -2.57 0.27
N HIS A 13 11.89 -3.62 -0.51
CA HIS A 13 11.44 -3.47 -1.90
C HIS A 13 9.98 -3.03 -2.07
N HIS A 14 9.24 -2.84 -0.96
CA HIS A 14 7.88 -2.33 -1.01
C HIS A 14 7.58 -1.59 0.28
N SER A 15 7.54 -0.26 0.22
CA SER A 15 7.11 0.59 1.32
C SER A 15 6.48 1.90 0.83
N HIS A 16 6.18 2.80 1.75
CA HIS A 16 5.52 4.08 1.49
C HIS A 16 6.21 5.21 2.24
N VAL A 17 7.44 5.56 1.82
CA VAL A 17 8.26 6.61 2.46
C VAL A 17 7.55 7.96 2.48
N SER A 18 7.00 8.36 1.33
CA SER A 18 6.24 9.60 1.18
C SER A 18 5.00 9.59 2.08
N GLY A 19 4.29 8.46 2.13
CA GLY A 19 3.11 8.29 2.97
C GLY A 19 3.45 8.46 4.46
N ARG A 20 4.49 7.75 4.90
CA ARG A 20 5.01 7.85 6.27
C ARG A 20 5.41 9.28 6.62
N ALA A 21 6.17 9.95 5.75
CA ALA A 21 6.59 11.33 5.98
C ALA A 21 5.39 12.27 6.07
N ALA A 22 4.41 12.15 5.17
CA ALA A 22 3.22 13.00 5.18
C ALA A 22 2.46 12.88 6.50
N TYR A 23 2.27 11.65 6.99
CA TYR A 23 1.46 11.34 8.16
C TYR A 23 2.22 11.40 9.49
N LEU A 24 3.51 11.74 9.50
CA LEU A 24 4.37 11.69 10.69
C LEU A 24 3.83 12.50 11.87
N ASP A 25 3.24 13.67 11.60
CA ASP A 25 2.73 14.59 12.61
C ASP A 25 1.20 14.48 12.81
N CYS A 26 0.56 13.49 12.19
CA CYS A 26 -0.87 13.27 12.38
C CYS A 26 -1.15 12.81 13.80
N VAL A 27 -2.32 13.16 14.33
CA VAL A 27 -2.84 12.48 15.51
C VAL A 27 -3.08 11.02 15.12
N ASP A 28 -2.48 10.12 15.88
CA ASP A 28 -2.51 8.67 15.64
C ASP A 28 -3.36 7.98 16.70
N LEU A 29 -4.41 7.31 16.25
CA LEU A 29 -5.38 6.60 17.10
C LEU A 29 -5.17 5.08 17.11
N SER A 30 -4.12 4.58 16.45
CA SER A 30 -3.87 3.13 16.28
C SER A 30 -3.81 2.37 17.61
N GLU A 31 -3.23 2.97 18.64
CA GLU A 31 -3.09 2.40 19.99
C GLU A 31 -4.19 2.87 20.96
N VAL A 32 -5.25 3.51 20.46
CA VAL A 32 -6.32 4.07 21.28
C VAL A 32 -7.57 3.21 21.14
N GLU A 33 -7.91 2.48 22.19
CA GLU A 33 -9.08 1.57 22.22
C GLU A 33 -10.34 2.21 22.81
N GLU A 34 -10.22 3.36 23.47
CA GLU A 34 -11.35 4.05 24.12
C GLU A 34 -11.75 5.32 23.36
N LYS A 35 -13.03 5.41 22.98
CA LYS A 35 -13.58 6.55 22.23
C LYS A 35 -13.31 7.90 22.87
N GLU A 36 -13.52 8.03 24.18
CA GLU A 36 -13.32 9.32 24.87
C GLU A 36 -11.86 9.78 24.87
N LYS A 37 -10.91 8.83 24.96
CA LYS A 37 -9.48 9.14 24.81
C LYS A 37 -9.17 9.62 23.40
N ALA A 38 -9.72 8.96 22.38
CA ALA A 38 -9.56 9.39 20.99
C ALA A 38 -10.12 10.80 20.75
N LEU A 39 -11.33 11.07 21.25
CA LEU A 39 -11.93 12.40 21.19
C LEU A 39 -11.10 13.46 21.93
N SER A 40 -10.52 13.14 23.10
CA SER A 40 -9.65 14.06 23.83
C SER A 40 -8.37 14.38 23.06
N LEU A 41 -7.70 13.35 22.55
CA LEU A 41 -6.48 13.50 21.74
C LEU A 41 -6.71 14.40 20.52
N MET A 42 -7.82 14.19 19.81
CA MET A 42 -8.19 15.06 18.67
C MET A 42 -8.48 16.50 19.12
N ARG A 43 -9.21 16.72 20.21
CA ARG A 43 -9.50 18.07 20.73
C ARG A 43 -8.24 18.84 21.13
N GLU A 44 -7.27 18.15 21.69
CA GLU A 44 -6.02 18.73 22.20
C GLU A 44 -5.01 19.01 21.09
N ASN A 45 -4.94 18.12 20.09
CA ASN A 45 -3.84 18.13 19.12
C ASN A 45 -4.25 18.57 17.70
N CYS A 46 -5.54 18.52 17.34
CA CYS A 46 -5.97 19.04 16.05
C CYS A 46 -6.03 20.58 16.07
N SER A 47 -5.47 21.21 15.05
CA SER A 47 -5.46 22.66 14.92
C SER A 47 -6.83 23.19 14.50
N LYS A 48 -7.27 24.27 15.14
CA LYS A 48 -8.45 25.02 14.72
C LYS A 48 -8.21 25.84 13.45
N GLU A 49 -6.96 26.10 13.06
CA GLU A 49 -6.60 27.00 11.95
C GLU A 49 -6.34 26.26 10.63
N LYS A 50 -5.86 25.01 10.67
CA LYS A 50 -5.65 24.19 9.45
C LYS A 50 -6.68 23.08 9.29
N LEU A 51 -6.68 22.46 8.11
CA LEU A 51 -7.31 21.17 7.90
C LEU A 51 -6.40 20.09 8.46
N ASN A 52 -6.94 19.16 9.25
CA ASN A 52 -6.18 18.10 9.90
C ASN A 52 -6.55 16.74 9.31
N VAL A 53 -5.58 15.83 9.28
CA VAL A 53 -5.75 14.40 9.09
C VAL A 53 -5.43 13.69 10.40
N VAL A 54 -6.35 12.82 10.82
CA VAL A 54 -6.20 11.90 11.95
C VAL A 54 -6.19 10.50 11.36
N LYS A 55 -5.28 9.65 11.82
CA LYS A 55 -5.10 8.29 11.29
C LYS A 55 -5.30 7.24 12.37
N GLY A 56 -5.40 5.99 11.96
CA GLY A 56 -5.31 4.85 12.87
C GLY A 56 -6.58 4.57 13.67
N TRP A 57 -7.72 5.19 13.35
CA TRP A 57 -8.96 4.89 14.08
C TRP A 57 -9.32 3.41 13.90
N ASN A 58 -9.39 2.64 14.99
CA ASN A 58 -9.84 1.25 14.92
C ASN A 58 -11.35 1.18 15.16
N ASP A 59 -12.11 0.99 14.09
CA ASP A 59 -13.56 0.89 14.09
C ASP A 59 -14.11 -0.39 14.73
N SER A 60 -13.24 -1.37 15.01
CA SER A 60 -13.58 -2.56 15.80
C SER A 60 -13.68 -2.26 17.30
N TYR A 61 -13.03 -1.18 17.77
CA TYR A 61 -13.08 -0.77 19.18
C TYR A 61 -14.20 0.23 19.46
N TYR A 62 -14.41 1.19 18.56
CA TYR A 62 -15.47 2.20 18.71
C TYR A 62 -15.82 2.87 17.39
N SER A 63 -17.01 3.48 17.33
CA SER A 63 -17.44 4.35 16.24
C SER A 63 -17.62 5.80 16.69
N PHE A 64 -17.43 6.74 15.77
CA PHE A 64 -17.74 8.15 16.00
C PHE A 64 -19.14 8.49 15.50
N ASP A 65 -19.93 9.16 16.34
CA ASP A 65 -21.19 9.75 15.92
C ASP A 65 -20.92 11.07 15.17
N ILE A 66 -21.78 11.42 14.21
CA ILE A 66 -21.65 12.66 13.44
C ILE A 66 -21.55 13.88 14.38
N GLU A 67 -22.36 13.92 15.42
CA GLU A 67 -22.38 15.00 16.41
C GLU A 67 -21.06 15.13 17.20
N GLU A 68 -20.31 14.03 17.35
CA GLU A 68 -19.01 14.01 18.00
C GLU A 68 -17.94 14.58 17.08
N VAL A 69 -17.92 14.13 15.82
CA VAL A 69 -16.97 14.61 14.79
C VAL A 69 -17.21 16.10 14.49
N GLU A 70 -18.47 16.55 14.50
CA GLU A 70 -18.82 17.96 14.32
C GLU A 70 -18.29 18.88 15.44
N LYS A 71 -18.04 18.36 16.65
CA LYS A 71 -17.43 19.13 17.75
C LYS A 71 -15.91 19.30 17.59
N MET A 72 -15.26 18.52 16.73
CA MET A 72 -13.81 18.58 16.52
C MET A 72 -13.37 19.81 15.71
N PRO A 73 -12.09 20.21 15.75
CA PRO A 73 -11.51 21.06 14.71
C PRO A 73 -11.71 20.48 13.30
N PRO A 74 -11.40 21.22 12.22
CA PRO A 74 -11.65 20.72 10.86
C PRO A 74 -10.77 19.51 10.56
N VAL A 75 -11.40 18.33 10.47
CA VAL A 75 -10.70 17.05 10.53
C VAL A 75 -11.25 16.04 9.51
N PHE A 76 -10.33 15.34 8.86
CA PHE A 76 -10.55 14.04 8.22
C PHE A 76 -9.99 12.96 9.15
N ILE A 77 -10.77 11.93 9.45
CA ILE A 77 -10.40 10.82 10.32
C ILE A 77 -10.40 9.55 9.48
N TRP A 78 -9.23 8.94 9.34
CA TRP A 78 -9.03 7.69 8.65
C TRP A 78 -8.90 6.53 9.64
N ASN A 79 -9.65 5.46 9.39
CA ASN A 79 -9.49 4.22 10.10
C ASN A 79 -8.13 3.56 9.85
N VAL A 80 -7.75 2.59 10.70
CA VAL A 80 -6.46 1.91 10.68
C VAL A 80 -6.20 1.16 9.37
N SER A 81 -7.26 0.67 8.73
CA SER A 81 -7.15 -0.04 7.46
C SER A 81 -6.90 0.87 6.25
N GLY A 82 -7.16 2.18 6.38
CA GLY A 82 -7.15 3.05 5.21
C GLY A 82 -8.42 2.95 4.35
N HIS A 83 -9.49 2.29 4.76
CA HIS A 83 -10.73 2.18 3.97
C HIS A 83 -11.90 3.01 4.53
N GLY A 84 -11.92 3.25 5.85
CA GLY A 84 -12.96 4.03 6.52
C GLY A 84 -12.57 5.50 6.67
N LEU A 85 -13.39 6.41 6.14
CA LEU A 85 -13.17 7.85 6.22
C LEU A 85 -14.39 8.56 6.79
N THR A 86 -14.19 9.40 7.81
CA THR A 86 -15.22 10.32 8.31
C THR A 86 -14.65 11.72 8.52
N PHE A 87 -15.47 12.77 8.37
CA PHE A 87 -15.04 14.16 8.46
C PHE A 87 -16.22 15.10 8.74
N ASN A 88 -15.93 16.28 9.31
CA ASN A 88 -16.96 17.27 9.64
C ASN A 88 -17.19 18.33 8.55
N GLU A 89 -18.29 19.08 8.65
CA GLU A 89 -18.65 20.16 7.71
C GLU A 89 -17.55 21.22 7.59
N LYS A 90 -16.85 21.51 8.69
CA LYS A 90 -15.75 22.46 8.69
C LYS A 90 -14.57 21.96 7.86
N ALA A 91 -14.27 20.66 7.92
CA ALA A 91 -13.28 20.01 7.06
C ALA A 91 -13.69 20.11 5.60
N GLU A 92 -14.94 19.79 5.29
CA GLU A 92 -15.50 19.88 3.94
C GLU A 92 -15.39 21.30 3.37
N LYS A 93 -15.71 22.32 4.16
CA LYS A 93 -15.60 23.72 3.75
C LYS A 93 -14.15 24.09 3.40
N ARG A 94 -13.20 23.83 4.31
CA ARG A 94 -11.78 24.12 4.08
C ARG A 94 -11.21 23.34 2.92
N PHE A 95 -11.65 22.10 2.73
CA PHE A 95 -11.24 21.28 1.61
C PHE A 95 -11.61 21.93 0.27
N LYS A 96 -12.84 22.44 0.14
CA LYS A 96 -13.32 23.13 -1.06
C LYS A 96 -12.52 24.39 -1.35
N GLU A 97 -12.21 25.17 -0.32
CA GLU A 97 -11.42 26.40 -0.42
C GLU A 97 -9.96 26.12 -0.82
N LYS A 98 -9.33 25.07 -0.26
CA LYS A 98 -7.90 24.76 -0.49
C LYS A 98 -7.62 24.10 -1.84
N PHE A 99 -8.50 23.20 -2.30
CA PHE A 99 -8.20 22.34 -3.46
C PHE A 99 -9.06 22.61 -4.69
N GLU A 100 -10.07 23.48 -4.61
CA GLU A 100 -11.02 23.74 -5.71
C GLU A 100 -11.68 22.46 -6.28
N LYS A 101 -11.79 21.40 -5.46
CA LYS A 101 -12.35 20.08 -5.83
C LYS A 101 -13.68 19.77 -5.10
N PRO A 102 -14.76 20.56 -5.28
CA PRO A 102 -16.00 20.40 -4.53
C PRO A 102 -16.79 19.12 -4.85
N ARG A 103 -16.58 18.55 -6.04
CA ARG A 103 -17.21 17.26 -6.41
C ARG A 103 -16.59 16.09 -5.64
N MET A 104 -15.28 16.13 -5.43
CA MET A 104 -14.54 15.04 -4.85
C MET A 104 -14.86 14.84 -3.36
N VAL A 105 -14.88 15.94 -2.59
CA VAL A 105 -15.22 15.87 -1.15
C VAL A 105 -16.66 15.41 -0.90
N LYS A 106 -17.58 15.67 -1.84
CA LYS A 106 -18.94 15.11 -1.76
C LYS A 106 -18.94 13.60 -1.96
N LYS A 107 -18.14 13.10 -2.91
CA LYS A 107 -18.01 11.66 -3.15
C LYS A 107 -17.26 10.94 -2.04
N MET A 108 -16.38 11.62 -1.29
CA MET A 108 -15.71 11.03 -0.11
C MET A 108 -16.67 10.64 1.03
N LYS A 109 -17.96 11.02 0.96
CA LYS A 109 -19.00 10.54 1.89
C LYS A 109 -19.59 9.18 1.49
N ASP A 110 -19.29 8.72 0.28
CA ASP A 110 -19.72 7.43 -0.26
C ASP A 110 -18.60 6.40 -0.07
N PRO A 111 -18.75 5.43 0.85
CA PRO A 111 -17.72 4.45 1.14
C PRO A 111 -17.35 3.60 -0.09
N GLU A 112 -18.29 3.28 -0.97
CA GLU A 112 -18.00 2.51 -2.18
C GLU A 112 -17.15 3.32 -3.16
N TRP A 113 -17.41 4.64 -3.24
CA TRP A 113 -16.57 5.52 -4.03
C TRP A 113 -15.18 5.68 -3.44
N VAL A 114 -15.07 5.82 -2.11
CA VAL A 114 -13.79 5.90 -1.41
C VAL A 114 -12.97 4.64 -1.65
N GLU A 115 -13.57 3.46 -1.53
CA GLU A 115 -12.92 2.17 -1.81
C GLU A 115 -12.33 2.13 -3.22
N LYS A 116 -13.13 2.48 -4.24
CA LYS A 116 -12.69 2.50 -5.64
C LYS A 116 -11.69 3.60 -5.98
N ASN A 117 -11.52 4.59 -5.10
CA ASN A 117 -10.67 5.77 -5.33
C ASN A 117 -9.63 5.93 -4.21
N LEU A 118 -9.32 4.84 -3.49
CA LEU A 118 -8.52 4.85 -2.28
C LEU A 118 -7.18 5.57 -2.47
N MET A 119 -6.46 5.25 -3.55
CA MET A 119 -5.18 5.86 -3.86
C MET A 119 -5.30 7.37 -4.11
N LYS A 120 -6.37 7.80 -4.78
CA LYS A 120 -6.66 9.21 -4.99
C LYS A 120 -6.89 9.91 -3.66
N VAL A 121 -7.73 9.32 -2.79
CA VAL A 121 -8.01 9.84 -1.44
C VAL A 121 -6.73 9.91 -0.62
N SER A 122 -5.87 8.88 -0.66
CA SER A 122 -4.60 8.82 0.08
C SER A 122 -3.66 9.95 -0.31
N LYS A 123 -3.41 10.16 -1.61
CA LYS A 123 -2.58 11.27 -2.10
C LYS A 123 -3.11 12.64 -1.63
N ILE A 124 -4.43 12.80 -1.57
CA ILE A 124 -5.04 14.04 -1.10
C ILE A 124 -4.82 14.23 0.40
N MET A 125 -4.97 13.19 1.21
CA MET A 125 -4.68 13.26 2.64
C MET A 125 -3.20 13.58 2.90
N MET A 126 -2.29 13.00 2.12
CA MET A 126 -0.86 13.38 2.15
C MET A 126 -0.67 14.85 1.80
N LYS A 127 -1.36 15.37 0.78
CA LYS A 127 -1.30 16.79 0.38
C LYS A 127 -1.93 17.74 1.40
N ILE A 128 -2.89 17.27 2.21
CA ILE A 128 -3.48 18.07 3.29
C ILE A 128 -2.40 18.37 4.33
N GLU A 129 -1.70 17.34 4.80
CA GLU A 129 -0.68 17.47 5.85
C GLU A 129 0.67 17.98 5.34
N GLY A 130 0.96 17.73 4.05
CA GLY A 130 2.19 18.15 3.40
C GLY A 130 3.41 17.33 3.82
N ILE A 131 4.37 17.27 2.91
CA ILE A 131 5.66 16.64 3.10
C ILE A 131 6.70 17.76 3.18
N THR A 132 7.54 17.74 4.21
CA THR A 132 8.62 18.72 4.37
C THR A 132 9.95 17.99 4.46
N GLY A 133 11.05 18.69 4.18
CA GLY A 133 12.39 18.10 4.31
C GLY A 133 12.65 17.53 5.72
N LYS A 134 12.11 18.18 6.76
CA LYS A 134 12.25 17.66 8.13
C LYS A 134 11.49 16.34 8.35
N LYS A 135 10.27 16.21 7.80
CA LYS A 135 9.49 14.96 7.85
C LYS A 135 10.18 13.83 7.09
N ILE A 136 10.77 14.14 5.93
CA ILE A 136 11.54 13.18 5.12
C ILE A 136 12.79 12.73 5.89
N GLN A 137 13.59 13.66 6.42
CA GLN A 137 14.76 13.33 7.23
C GLN A 137 14.41 12.41 8.41
N ASN A 138 13.40 12.79 9.21
CA ASN A 138 12.95 11.98 10.34
C ASN A 138 12.48 10.58 9.91
N THR A 139 11.88 10.46 8.71
CA THR A 139 11.48 9.18 8.14
C THR A 139 12.69 8.31 7.82
N TYR A 140 13.72 8.87 7.18
CA TYR A 140 14.94 8.13 6.86
C TYR A 140 15.77 7.76 8.09
N ASP A 141 15.79 8.60 9.12
CA ASP A 141 16.41 8.28 10.42
C ASP A 141 15.68 7.10 11.07
N PHE A 142 14.35 7.15 11.11
CA PHE A 142 13.52 6.05 11.62
C PHE A 142 13.75 4.72 10.90
N LEU A 143 13.92 4.75 9.58
CA LEU A 143 14.22 3.56 8.76
C LEU A 143 15.62 3.03 9.09
N LEU A 144 16.62 3.91 9.19
CA LEU A 144 17.99 3.53 9.48
C LEU A 144 18.13 2.89 10.87
N GLU A 145 17.43 3.41 11.88
CA GLU A 145 17.35 2.82 13.22
C GLU A 145 16.80 1.38 13.22
N ARG A 146 16.03 1.01 12.19
CA ARG A 146 15.48 -0.34 11.97
C ARG A 146 16.34 -1.19 11.03
N GLY A 147 17.51 -0.70 10.66
CA GLY A 147 18.43 -1.38 9.76
C GLY A 147 18.06 -1.27 8.28
N ILE A 148 17.11 -0.40 7.90
CA ILE A 148 16.68 -0.20 6.51
C ILE A 148 17.45 0.97 5.92
N TYR A 149 18.30 0.69 4.93
CA TYR A 149 19.04 1.74 4.22
C TYR A 149 18.37 2.15 2.92
N ARG A 150 17.88 1.18 2.14
CA ARG A 150 17.17 1.41 0.88
C ARG A 150 15.72 0.99 0.97
N THR A 151 14.87 1.63 0.18
CA THR A 151 13.45 1.31 0.12
C THR A 151 12.87 1.64 -1.26
N ASP A 152 11.80 0.97 -1.63
CA ASP A 152 10.93 1.45 -2.70
C ASP A 152 9.77 2.21 -2.07
N ASP A 153 9.39 3.33 -2.68
CA ASP A 153 8.19 4.08 -2.34
C ASP A 153 7.15 3.84 -3.42
N MET A 154 6.11 3.10 -3.06
CA MET A 154 5.13 2.57 -4.01
C MET A 154 4.08 3.61 -4.42
N LEU A 155 4.12 4.82 -3.87
CA LEU A 155 3.15 5.87 -4.18
C LEU A 155 3.76 7.27 -4.03
N LEU A 156 4.60 7.67 -4.99
CA LEU A 156 5.07 9.05 -5.10
C LEU A 156 3.87 9.99 -5.26
N PRO A 157 3.65 10.98 -4.37
CA PRO A 157 2.46 11.81 -4.42
C PRO A 157 2.61 13.03 -5.34
N SER A 158 3.84 13.50 -5.58
CA SER A 158 4.13 14.69 -6.40
C SER A 158 5.61 14.80 -6.76
N GLU A 159 5.89 15.55 -7.82
CA GLU A 159 7.25 15.97 -8.20
C GLU A 159 7.99 16.71 -7.08
N GLU A 160 7.30 17.61 -6.36
CA GLU A 160 7.83 18.33 -5.19
C GLU A 160 8.41 17.38 -4.13
N THR A 161 7.81 16.19 -3.95
CA THR A 161 8.32 15.21 -2.98
C THR A 161 9.65 14.63 -3.41
N LEU A 162 9.82 14.37 -4.72
CA LEU A 162 11.09 13.91 -5.27
C LEU A 162 12.16 15.00 -5.15
N GLU A 163 11.82 16.26 -5.43
CA GLU A 163 12.72 17.41 -5.27
C GLU A 163 13.24 17.52 -3.84
N ILE A 164 12.36 17.42 -2.84
CA ILE A 164 12.75 17.42 -1.41
C ILE A 164 13.73 16.27 -1.11
N VAL A 165 13.49 15.08 -1.65
CA VAL A 165 14.36 13.90 -1.45
C VAL A 165 15.73 14.11 -2.08
N LYS A 166 15.80 14.75 -3.25
CA LYS A 166 17.05 15.10 -3.96
C LYS A 166 17.82 16.18 -3.21
N ASP A 167 17.14 17.23 -2.75
CA ASP A 167 17.75 18.33 -1.98
C ASP A 167 18.38 17.84 -0.67
N LEU A 168 17.86 16.75 -0.10
CA LEU A 168 18.39 16.08 1.09
C LEU A 168 19.40 14.96 0.78
N GLU A 169 19.76 14.76 -0.48
CA GLU A 169 20.71 13.74 -0.96
C GLU A 169 20.28 12.29 -0.64
N TYR A 170 18.97 12.02 -0.63
CA TYR A 170 18.41 10.69 -0.37
C TYR A 170 17.93 9.93 -1.62
N GLN A 171 18.14 10.46 -2.82
CA GLN A 171 17.72 9.83 -4.08
C GLN A 171 18.30 8.42 -4.29
N GLU A 172 19.50 8.14 -3.79
CA GLU A 172 20.12 6.80 -3.86
C GLU A 172 19.55 5.79 -2.85
N ARG A 173 18.72 6.27 -1.92
CA ARG A 173 18.08 5.46 -0.88
C ARG A 173 16.67 5.03 -1.26
N THR A 174 16.01 5.70 -2.21
CA THR A 174 14.62 5.41 -2.55
C THR A 174 14.38 5.34 -4.03
N LYS A 175 13.78 4.25 -4.48
CA LYS A 175 13.16 4.16 -5.80
C LYS A 175 11.70 4.54 -5.70
N PHE A 176 11.23 5.38 -6.61
CA PHE A 176 9.85 5.84 -6.59
C PHE A 176 9.02 5.15 -7.66
N TRP A 177 7.81 4.76 -7.31
CA TRP A 177 6.77 4.32 -8.23
C TRP A 177 5.61 5.30 -8.14
N ALA A 178 4.99 5.60 -9.27
CA ALA A 178 3.84 6.52 -9.33
C ALA A 178 2.64 5.81 -9.96
N ASP A 179 1.43 6.08 -9.47
CA ASP A 179 0.22 5.64 -10.18
C ASP A 179 0.10 6.33 -11.54
N VAL A 180 -0.69 5.76 -12.46
CA VAL A 180 -0.84 6.24 -13.85
C VAL A 180 -1.17 7.74 -13.92
N GLU A 181 -2.12 8.22 -13.11
CA GLU A 181 -2.52 9.64 -13.10
C GLU A 181 -1.32 10.50 -12.71
N THR A 182 -0.64 10.17 -11.60
CA THR A 182 0.55 10.92 -11.17
C THR A 182 1.68 10.83 -12.19
N PHE A 183 1.97 9.63 -12.71
CA PHE A 183 3.09 9.40 -13.63
C PHE A 183 3.04 10.35 -14.84
N TYR A 184 1.87 10.49 -15.46
CA TYR A 184 1.69 11.41 -16.60
C TYR A 184 1.50 12.88 -16.22
N GLU A 185 1.29 13.20 -14.94
CA GLU A 185 1.36 14.58 -14.42
C GLU A 185 2.82 15.05 -14.20
N LEU A 186 3.78 14.13 -14.01
CA LEU A 186 5.20 14.45 -13.83
C LEU A 186 5.84 14.99 -15.11
N SER A 187 6.86 15.84 -14.96
CA SER A 187 7.68 16.26 -16.09
C SER A 187 8.38 15.06 -16.77
N GLU A 188 8.74 15.20 -18.05
CA GLU A 188 9.47 14.14 -18.76
C GLU A 188 10.83 13.84 -18.12
N GLU A 189 11.47 14.84 -17.50
CA GLU A 189 12.73 14.67 -16.78
C GLU A 189 12.52 13.83 -15.51
N THR A 190 11.55 14.21 -14.67
CA THR A 190 11.21 13.45 -13.45
C THR A 190 10.74 12.03 -13.75
N ARG A 191 9.99 11.79 -14.84
CA ARG A 191 9.60 10.42 -15.22
C ARG A 191 10.79 9.49 -15.47
N LYS A 192 11.93 10.02 -15.96
CA LYS A 192 13.16 9.24 -16.20
C LYS A 192 13.93 8.96 -14.90
N GLU A 193 13.61 9.66 -13.82
CA GLU A 193 14.27 9.51 -12.52
C GLU A 193 13.54 8.52 -11.59
N ILE A 194 12.27 8.23 -11.85
CA ILE A 194 11.49 7.25 -11.07
C ILE A 194 11.60 5.85 -11.69
N GLU A 195 11.24 4.81 -10.94
CA GLU A 195 11.42 3.42 -11.38
C GLU A 195 10.36 3.00 -12.40
N GLY A 196 9.11 3.45 -12.23
CA GLY A 196 8.02 3.11 -13.15
C GLY A 196 6.63 3.38 -12.60
N VAL A 197 5.65 2.67 -13.16
CA VAL A 197 4.22 2.85 -12.89
C VAL A 197 3.75 1.82 -11.85
N LYS A 198 2.99 2.28 -10.86
CA LYS A 198 2.27 1.42 -9.89
C LYS A 198 0.80 1.27 -10.30
N LEU A 199 0.35 0.03 -10.43
CA LEU A 199 -1.04 -0.37 -10.66
C LEU A 199 -1.61 -1.16 -9.48
N PHE A 200 -2.93 -1.35 -9.49
CA PHE A 200 -3.66 -2.14 -8.50
C PHE A 200 -4.69 -3.01 -9.19
N ALA A 201 -4.61 -4.33 -9.05
CA ALA A 201 -5.54 -5.28 -9.67
C ALA A 201 -6.73 -5.62 -8.75
N ASP A 202 -6.56 -5.53 -7.44
CA ASP A 202 -7.60 -5.76 -6.42
C ASP A 202 -7.35 -4.94 -5.14
N GLY A 203 -8.16 -5.20 -4.11
CA GLY A 203 -8.03 -4.58 -2.79
C GLY A 203 -7.25 -5.42 -1.78
N ALA A 204 -7.70 -5.43 -0.52
CA ALA A 204 -6.99 -6.06 0.60
C ALA A 204 -7.86 -7.08 1.35
N LEU A 205 -7.23 -7.94 2.15
CA LEU A 205 -7.93 -8.98 2.93
C LEU A 205 -8.78 -8.42 4.07
N GLY A 206 -8.30 -7.37 4.74
CA GLY A 206 -9.01 -6.66 5.80
C GLY A 206 -10.43 -6.23 5.37
N PRO A 207 -10.58 -5.35 4.37
CA PRO A 207 -11.92 -4.97 3.86
C PRO A 207 -12.62 -6.08 3.06
N LYS A 208 -12.00 -7.27 2.87
CA LYS A 208 -12.48 -8.36 2.02
C LYS A 208 -12.61 -7.95 0.54
N THR A 209 -11.72 -7.09 0.05
CA THR A 209 -11.74 -6.60 -1.34
C THR A 209 -10.66 -7.21 -2.22
N ALA A 210 -9.70 -7.96 -1.65
CA ALA A 210 -8.82 -8.82 -2.45
C ALA A 210 -9.66 -9.89 -3.19
N ALA A 211 -9.41 -10.05 -4.50
CA ALA A 211 -10.28 -10.78 -5.41
C ALA A 211 -9.95 -12.27 -5.43
N MET A 212 -10.88 -13.10 -4.98
CA MET A 212 -10.67 -14.52 -4.74
C MET A 212 -11.34 -15.39 -5.83
N ASN A 213 -10.72 -16.51 -6.22
CA ASN A 213 -11.37 -17.54 -7.04
C ASN A 213 -12.43 -18.30 -6.22
N GLY A 214 -12.18 -18.44 -4.91
CA GLY A 214 -13.13 -18.90 -3.92
C GLY A 214 -13.95 -17.74 -3.34
N ARG A 215 -14.41 -17.91 -2.09
CA ARG A 215 -15.19 -16.89 -1.37
C ARG A 215 -14.65 -16.71 0.05
N TYR A 216 -14.81 -15.49 0.57
CA TYR A 216 -14.76 -15.20 2.00
C TYR A 216 -15.89 -15.94 2.73
N LEU A 217 -15.78 -16.08 4.05
CA LEU A 217 -16.74 -16.84 4.87
C LEU A 217 -18.17 -16.25 4.86
N ASP A 218 -18.32 -14.97 4.54
CA ASP A 218 -19.61 -14.29 4.36
C ASP A 218 -20.18 -14.42 2.94
N GLY A 219 -19.46 -15.10 2.03
CA GLY A 219 -19.89 -15.38 0.66
C GLY A 219 -19.46 -14.34 -0.38
N ASN A 220 -18.82 -13.24 0.02
CA ASN A 220 -18.18 -12.29 -0.89
C ASN A 220 -16.94 -12.91 -1.58
N ASP A 221 -16.53 -12.41 -2.75
CA ASP A 221 -15.36 -12.87 -3.51
C ASP A 221 -14.39 -11.73 -3.87
N GLY A 222 -14.58 -10.54 -3.29
CA GLY A 222 -13.72 -9.39 -3.51
C GLY A 222 -13.92 -8.72 -4.87
N VAL A 223 -13.07 -7.74 -5.17
CA VAL A 223 -13.29 -6.80 -6.28
C VAL A 223 -12.05 -6.73 -7.16
N LEU A 224 -12.23 -7.01 -8.46
CA LEU A 224 -11.22 -6.67 -9.46
C LEU A 224 -11.34 -5.18 -9.79
N ILE A 225 -10.21 -4.50 -9.90
CA ILE A 225 -10.15 -3.09 -10.27
C ILE A 225 -10.33 -2.90 -11.78
N TYR A 226 -9.89 -3.89 -12.55
CA TYR A 226 -9.98 -3.90 -14.01
C TYR A 226 -10.76 -5.12 -14.48
N GLU A 227 -11.52 -4.96 -15.55
CA GLU A 227 -11.80 -6.08 -16.45
C GLU A 227 -10.53 -6.45 -17.25
N ARG A 228 -10.49 -7.66 -17.82
CA ARG A 228 -9.30 -8.14 -18.56
C ARG A 228 -8.87 -7.19 -19.69
N ASP A 229 -9.82 -6.74 -20.51
CA ASP A 229 -9.55 -5.85 -21.64
C ASP A 229 -9.08 -4.47 -21.15
N GLU A 230 -9.64 -3.96 -20.05
CA GLU A 230 -9.19 -2.69 -19.45
C GLU A 230 -7.77 -2.78 -18.88
N LEU A 231 -7.40 -3.93 -18.32
CA LEU A 231 -6.03 -4.18 -17.86
C LEU A 231 -5.06 -4.25 -19.04
N LYS A 232 -5.44 -4.91 -20.13
CA LYS A 232 -4.66 -4.98 -21.37
C LYS A 232 -4.44 -3.57 -21.95
N ASP A 233 -5.51 -2.80 -22.12
CA ASP A 233 -5.44 -1.40 -22.56
C ASP A 233 -4.52 -0.57 -21.66
N THR A 234 -4.57 -0.79 -20.35
CA THR A 234 -3.69 -0.11 -19.38
C THR A 234 -2.22 -0.48 -19.60
N PHE A 235 -1.90 -1.75 -19.82
CA PHE A 235 -0.53 -2.19 -20.13
C PHE A 235 -0.04 -1.66 -21.47
N GLU A 236 -0.89 -1.58 -22.49
CA GLU A 236 -0.55 -0.96 -23.79
C GLU A 236 -0.22 0.53 -23.65
N ILE A 237 -0.95 1.26 -22.80
CA ILE A 237 -0.66 2.69 -22.53
C ILE A 237 0.74 2.89 -21.94
N ILE A 238 1.19 1.96 -21.08
CA ILE A 238 2.47 2.03 -20.37
C ILE A 238 3.52 1.06 -20.94
N GLU A 239 3.39 0.66 -22.20
CA GLU A 239 4.21 -0.39 -22.84
C GLU A 239 5.74 -0.16 -22.77
N LYS A 240 6.16 1.08 -22.51
CA LYS A 240 7.58 1.50 -22.47
C LYS A 240 8.12 1.66 -21.06
N ASP A 241 7.28 1.49 -20.04
CA ASP A 241 7.58 1.77 -18.66
C ASP A 241 7.60 0.48 -17.84
N LYS A 242 8.40 0.44 -16.78
CA LYS A 242 8.36 -0.67 -15.83
C LYS A 242 7.06 -0.62 -15.05
N VAL A 243 6.54 -1.80 -14.68
CA VAL A 243 5.27 -1.91 -13.97
C VAL A 243 5.44 -2.66 -12.66
N SER A 244 4.95 -2.05 -11.59
CA SER A 244 4.62 -2.72 -10.34
C SER A 244 3.11 -2.81 -10.25
N ILE A 245 2.56 -3.98 -9.94
CA ILE A 245 1.11 -4.17 -9.84
C ILE A 245 0.74 -4.90 -8.54
N HIS A 246 -0.09 -4.26 -7.72
CA HIS A 246 -0.67 -4.88 -6.54
C HIS A 246 -1.65 -5.97 -6.94
N ALA A 247 -1.44 -7.19 -6.43
CA ALA A 247 -2.41 -8.27 -6.54
C ALA A 247 -2.29 -9.22 -5.33
N ILE A 248 -3.32 -9.25 -4.47
CA ILE A 248 -3.34 -10.11 -3.28
C ILE A 248 -4.08 -11.42 -3.54
N GLY A 249 -5.31 -11.30 -4.07
CA GLY A 249 -6.21 -12.41 -4.31
C GLY A 249 -5.79 -13.27 -5.51
N ASP A 250 -6.05 -14.58 -5.45
CA ASP A 250 -5.69 -15.53 -6.51
C ASP A 250 -6.35 -15.17 -7.85
N ARG A 251 -7.61 -14.70 -7.85
CA ARG A 251 -8.30 -14.25 -9.08
C ARG A 251 -7.61 -13.04 -9.72
N ALA A 252 -7.13 -12.10 -8.91
CA ALA A 252 -6.40 -10.93 -9.42
C ALA A 252 -5.03 -11.31 -9.99
N ILE A 253 -4.30 -12.18 -9.30
CA ILE A 253 -2.99 -12.66 -9.74
C ILE A 253 -3.11 -13.44 -11.05
N ASP A 254 -4.11 -14.33 -11.16
CA ASP A 254 -4.39 -15.10 -12.37
C ASP A 254 -4.75 -14.18 -13.55
N MET A 255 -5.54 -13.13 -13.31
CA MET A 255 -5.88 -12.13 -14.32
C MET A 255 -4.63 -11.40 -14.82
N VAL A 256 -3.79 -10.90 -13.91
CA VAL A 256 -2.56 -10.16 -14.26
C VAL A 256 -1.61 -11.02 -15.07
N VAL A 257 -1.27 -12.22 -14.58
CA VAL A 257 -0.34 -13.13 -15.26
C VAL A 257 -0.91 -13.59 -16.59
N GLY A 258 -2.20 -13.94 -16.63
CA GLY A 258 -2.85 -14.41 -17.85
C GLY A 258 -2.98 -13.33 -18.93
N THR A 259 -3.16 -12.05 -18.56
CA THR A 259 -3.16 -10.93 -19.51
C THR A 259 -1.76 -10.72 -20.08
N LEU A 260 -0.72 -10.72 -19.25
CA LEU A 260 0.67 -10.57 -19.71
C LEU A 260 1.11 -11.73 -20.62
N ALA A 261 0.72 -12.96 -20.28
CA ALA A 261 0.97 -14.14 -21.12
C ALA A 261 0.29 -14.06 -22.49
N GLU A 262 -0.87 -13.41 -22.57
CA GLU A 262 -1.59 -13.15 -23.81
C GLU A 262 -0.86 -12.09 -24.64
N MET A 263 -0.47 -10.98 -24.01
CA MET A 263 0.26 -9.88 -24.65
C MET A 263 1.62 -10.32 -25.20
N GLU A 264 2.38 -11.15 -24.46
CA GLU A 264 3.66 -11.69 -24.94
C GLU A 264 3.48 -12.51 -26.22
N LYS A 265 2.42 -13.31 -26.30
CA LYS A 265 2.08 -14.08 -27.53
C LYS A 265 1.70 -13.18 -28.71
N GLU A 266 1.18 -11.99 -28.43
CA GLU A 266 0.89 -10.95 -29.43
C GLU A 266 2.12 -10.10 -29.79
N GLY A 267 3.26 -10.33 -29.13
CA GLY A 267 4.52 -9.64 -29.38
C GLY A 267 4.69 -8.33 -28.63
N LEU A 268 3.90 -8.10 -27.57
CA LEU A 268 4.05 -6.97 -26.67
C LEU A 268 4.60 -7.45 -25.32
N GLU A 269 5.81 -6.98 -25.00
CA GLU A 269 6.50 -7.28 -23.74
C GLU A 269 6.79 -5.97 -23.00
N LEU A 270 6.43 -5.91 -21.73
CA LEU A 270 6.79 -4.79 -20.85
C LEU A 270 8.28 -4.88 -20.45
N PRO A 271 8.98 -3.75 -20.26
CA PRO A 271 10.41 -3.75 -19.90
C PRO A 271 10.75 -4.53 -18.62
N GLU A 272 9.88 -4.46 -17.62
CA GLU A 272 9.96 -5.22 -16.38
C GLU A 272 8.58 -5.22 -15.73
N THR A 273 8.13 -6.38 -15.26
CA THR A 273 6.90 -6.49 -14.46
C THR A 273 7.19 -7.07 -13.09
N ARG A 274 6.60 -6.46 -12.07
CA ARG A 274 6.65 -6.90 -10.69
C ARG A 274 5.25 -7.00 -10.10
N ILE A 275 4.87 -8.17 -9.60
CA ILE A 275 3.63 -8.35 -8.83
C ILE A 275 3.95 -8.12 -7.36
N GLU A 276 3.23 -7.19 -6.75
CA GLU A 276 3.30 -6.92 -5.31
C GLU A 276 2.35 -7.83 -4.55
N HIS A 277 2.78 -8.23 -3.35
CA HIS A 277 2.07 -9.09 -2.40
C HIS A 277 1.99 -10.54 -2.85
N ALA A 278 1.30 -10.84 -3.96
CA ALA A 278 1.13 -12.18 -4.52
C ALA A 278 0.71 -13.25 -3.48
N GLN A 279 -0.07 -12.85 -2.45
CA GLN A 279 -0.30 -13.64 -1.24
C GLN A 279 -0.90 -15.01 -1.52
N PHE A 280 -1.82 -15.12 -2.48
CA PHE A 280 -2.48 -16.39 -2.82
C PHE A 280 -2.10 -16.97 -4.17
N ILE A 281 -0.91 -16.63 -4.68
CA ILE A 281 -0.44 -17.17 -5.97
C ILE A 281 -0.42 -18.71 -5.97
N SER A 282 -1.00 -19.32 -7.00
CA SER A 282 -0.98 -20.77 -7.18
C SER A 282 0.36 -21.25 -7.74
N GLU A 283 0.69 -22.54 -7.57
CA GLU A 283 1.91 -23.11 -8.16
C GLU A 283 1.91 -23.04 -9.70
N GLU A 284 0.74 -23.16 -10.32
CA GLU A 284 0.57 -23.05 -11.78
C GLU A 284 0.82 -21.62 -12.27
N THR A 285 0.13 -20.65 -11.67
CA THR A 285 0.27 -19.23 -11.98
C THR A 285 1.69 -18.73 -11.70
N ALA A 286 2.34 -19.22 -10.65
CA ALA A 286 3.73 -18.90 -10.35
C ALA A 286 4.71 -19.43 -11.41
N LYS A 287 4.47 -20.62 -11.99
CA LYS A 287 5.30 -21.14 -13.09
C LYS A 287 5.15 -20.32 -14.36
N GLU A 288 3.93 -19.90 -14.68
CA GLU A 288 3.68 -19.00 -15.81
C GLU A 288 4.34 -17.64 -15.58
N ALA A 289 4.16 -17.03 -14.40
CA ALA A 289 4.83 -15.78 -14.03
C ALA A 289 6.35 -15.87 -14.16
N LYS A 290 6.95 -16.98 -13.69
CA LYS A 290 8.38 -17.23 -13.81
C LYS A 290 8.84 -17.34 -15.27
N SER A 291 8.03 -17.94 -16.15
CA SER A 291 8.36 -18.06 -17.58
C SER A 291 8.33 -16.71 -18.32
N LEU A 292 7.54 -15.77 -17.82
CA LEU A 292 7.42 -14.39 -18.31
C LEU A 292 8.43 -13.42 -17.67
N ASP A 293 9.41 -13.92 -16.91
CA ASP A 293 10.37 -13.12 -16.10
C ASP A 293 9.70 -12.11 -15.15
N ILE A 294 8.46 -12.39 -14.71
CA ILE A 294 7.75 -11.55 -13.73
C ILE A 294 8.41 -11.72 -12.36
N LYS A 295 8.78 -10.60 -11.74
CA LYS A 295 9.28 -10.58 -10.36
C LYS A 295 8.13 -10.58 -9.36
N LEU A 296 8.33 -11.22 -8.22
CA LEU A 296 7.42 -11.14 -7.08
C LEU A 296 8.04 -10.27 -6.00
N SER A 297 7.29 -9.31 -5.45
CA SER A 297 7.70 -8.48 -4.32
C SER A 297 6.72 -8.69 -3.19
N MET A 298 7.12 -9.51 -2.21
CA MET A 298 6.22 -10.09 -1.22
C MET A 298 6.62 -9.68 0.19
N GLN A 299 5.66 -9.70 1.12
CA GLN A 299 5.84 -9.26 2.50
C GLN A 299 5.81 -10.46 3.45
N PRO A 300 6.97 -10.94 3.95
CA PRO A 300 6.98 -12.11 4.84
C PRO A 300 6.23 -11.88 6.16
N ASN A 301 6.17 -10.62 6.63
CA ASN A 301 5.34 -10.22 7.77
C ASN A 301 3.84 -10.49 7.55
N PHE A 302 3.35 -10.54 6.30
CA PHE A 302 1.94 -10.81 6.01
C PHE A 302 1.55 -12.29 6.13
N SER A 303 2.49 -13.19 6.46
CA SER A 303 2.10 -14.57 6.81
C SER A 303 1.23 -14.61 8.09
N ILE A 304 1.30 -13.56 8.93
CA ILE A 304 0.41 -13.39 10.08
C ILE A 304 -1.05 -13.17 9.69
N ASP A 305 -1.33 -12.77 8.44
CA ASP A 305 -2.69 -12.57 7.95
C ASP A 305 -3.54 -13.84 8.03
N SER A 306 -2.90 -15.01 7.98
CA SER A 306 -3.59 -16.28 8.21
C SER A 306 -4.16 -16.39 9.63
N VAL A 307 -3.58 -15.69 10.61
CA VAL A 307 -4.15 -15.58 11.97
C VAL A 307 -5.16 -14.43 12.00
N ASN A 308 -4.74 -13.23 11.57
CA ASN A 308 -5.51 -12.00 11.71
C ASN A 308 -6.84 -12.04 10.96
N TYR A 309 -6.90 -12.76 9.84
CA TYR A 309 -8.08 -12.86 8.99
C TYR A 309 -8.71 -14.27 9.02
N SER A 310 -8.44 -15.06 10.06
CA SER A 310 -9.08 -16.36 10.30
C SER A 310 -10.61 -16.27 10.50
N ASP A 311 -11.12 -15.09 10.80
CA ASP A 311 -12.55 -14.77 10.93
C ASP A 311 -13.27 -14.55 9.59
N ARG A 312 -12.53 -14.40 8.48
CA ARG A 312 -13.10 -14.10 7.15
C ARG A 312 -12.58 -15.00 6.02
N LEU A 313 -11.50 -15.74 6.23
CA LEU A 313 -10.91 -16.64 5.25
C LEU A 313 -11.21 -18.11 5.56
N SER A 314 -11.42 -18.90 4.50
CA SER A 314 -11.54 -20.36 4.64
C SER A 314 -10.20 -20.98 5.03
N LYS A 315 -10.24 -22.16 5.69
CA LYS A 315 -9.04 -22.92 6.05
C LYS A 315 -8.05 -23.10 4.88
N LYS A 316 -8.56 -23.35 3.67
CA LYS A 316 -7.74 -23.48 2.46
C LYS A 316 -6.90 -22.23 2.20
N TYR A 317 -7.48 -21.03 2.34
CA TYR A 317 -6.76 -19.77 2.13
C TYR A 317 -5.78 -19.48 3.26
N LEU A 318 -6.12 -19.82 4.51
CA LEU A 318 -5.20 -19.68 5.63
C LEU A 318 -3.91 -20.49 5.43
N GLU A 319 -4.04 -21.72 4.93
CA GLU A 319 -2.92 -22.64 4.66
C GLU A 319 -2.12 -22.25 3.39
N SER A 320 -2.73 -21.52 2.45
CA SER A 320 -2.08 -21.17 1.16
C SER A 320 -1.52 -19.75 1.09
N ASN A 321 -1.66 -18.95 2.15
CA ASN A 321 -1.15 -17.58 2.20
C ASN A 321 0.38 -17.56 2.16
N ASN A 322 0.96 -16.59 1.43
CA ASN A 322 2.39 -16.34 1.36
C ASN A 322 3.22 -17.62 1.11
N PRO A 323 3.02 -18.32 -0.03
CA PRO A 323 3.58 -19.66 -0.25
C PRO A 323 5.07 -19.63 -0.65
N PHE A 324 5.92 -18.94 0.12
CA PHE A 324 7.35 -18.73 -0.16
C PHE A 324 8.10 -20.03 -0.45
N ARG A 325 7.78 -21.11 0.28
CA ARG A 325 8.46 -22.40 0.11
C ARG A 325 8.11 -23.07 -1.21
N MET A 326 6.86 -22.96 -1.65
CA MET A 326 6.44 -23.40 -2.98
C MET A 326 7.16 -22.59 -4.06
N LEU A 327 7.20 -21.26 -3.93
CA LEU A 327 7.85 -20.38 -4.91
C LEU A 327 9.35 -20.68 -5.05
N ILE A 328 10.05 -20.88 -3.94
CA ILE A 328 11.50 -21.15 -3.95
C ILE A 328 11.79 -22.58 -4.39
N ASP A 329 11.20 -23.57 -3.71
CA ASP A 329 11.67 -24.95 -3.85
C ASP A 329 11.06 -25.66 -5.06
N LYS A 330 9.83 -25.30 -5.47
CA LYS A 330 9.12 -25.98 -6.57
C LYS A 330 9.13 -25.20 -7.88
N VAL A 331 9.05 -23.87 -7.81
CA VAL A 331 8.99 -23.01 -9.01
C VAL A 331 10.38 -22.45 -9.38
N GLY A 332 11.27 -22.26 -8.40
CA GLY A 332 12.63 -21.80 -8.64
C GLY A 332 12.77 -20.28 -8.63
N PHE A 333 11.91 -19.56 -7.91
CA PHE A 333 12.16 -18.16 -7.55
C PHE A 333 13.37 -18.05 -6.62
N VAL A 334 14.19 -17.03 -6.84
CA VAL A 334 15.45 -16.77 -6.15
C VAL A 334 15.31 -15.51 -5.30
N PRO A 335 15.34 -15.63 -3.96
CA PRO A 335 15.30 -14.49 -3.06
C PRO A 335 16.38 -13.44 -3.39
N GLY A 336 15.99 -12.17 -3.44
CA GLY A 336 16.86 -11.04 -3.77
C GLY A 336 17.17 -10.85 -5.26
N LYS A 337 16.65 -11.71 -6.15
CA LYS A 337 16.77 -11.56 -7.61
C LYS A 337 15.42 -11.33 -8.26
N ASP A 338 14.54 -12.33 -8.17
CA ASP A 338 13.19 -12.31 -8.78
C ASP A 338 12.09 -12.62 -7.75
N LEU A 339 12.46 -12.92 -6.51
CA LEU A 339 11.61 -12.85 -5.34
C LEU A 339 12.19 -11.82 -4.36
N LEU A 340 11.62 -10.63 -4.38
CA LEU A 340 11.99 -9.48 -3.57
C LEU A 340 11.16 -9.46 -2.29
N PHE A 341 11.73 -8.90 -1.22
CA PHE A 341 11.04 -8.76 0.06
C PHE A 341 10.84 -7.29 0.41
N GLY A 342 9.63 -6.97 0.86
CA GLY A 342 9.29 -5.66 1.42
C GLY A 342 8.51 -5.81 2.72
N SER A 343 8.28 -4.69 3.42
CA SER A 343 7.48 -4.68 4.66
C SER A 343 6.08 -4.11 4.48
N ASP A 344 5.84 -3.38 3.39
CA ASP A 344 4.70 -2.49 3.18
C ASP A 344 4.57 -1.39 4.26
N GLY A 345 5.60 -1.24 5.11
CA GLY A 345 5.56 -0.41 6.31
C GLY A 345 4.73 -0.99 7.46
N LEU A 346 4.34 -2.27 7.41
CA LEU A 346 3.32 -2.88 8.28
C LEU A 346 3.79 -4.18 8.99
N PRO A 347 4.72 -4.12 9.95
CA PRO A 347 5.52 -2.96 10.35
C PRO A 347 6.89 -2.93 9.65
N TYR A 348 7.55 -1.78 9.71
CA TYR A 348 8.93 -1.63 9.25
C TYR A 348 9.91 -2.48 10.04
N GLY A 349 10.83 -3.12 9.32
CA GLY A 349 11.97 -3.83 9.89
C GLY A 349 11.88 -5.33 9.63
N VAL A 350 12.88 -6.04 10.15
CA VAL A 350 13.09 -7.47 9.87
C VAL A 350 12.50 -8.38 10.94
N LYS A 351 12.17 -7.86 12.11
CA LYS A 351 11.75 -8.67 13.27
C LYS A 351 10.47 -9.46 12.94
N GLU A 352 9.41 -8.78 12.54
CA GLU A 352 8.13 -9.42 12.26
C GLU A 352 8.21 -10.31 11.03
N ALA A 353 9.00 -9.94 10.02
CA ALA A 353 9.27 -10.79 8.86
C ALA A 353 9.96 -12.11 9.28
N LEU A 354 10.97 -12.05 10.15
CA LEU A 354 11.67 -13.24 10.66
C LEU A 354 10.78 -14.10 11.56
N GLU A 355 10.03 -13.49 12.48
CA GLU A 355 9.13 -14.20 13.38
C GLU A 355 8.09 -15.01 12.58
N ASN A 356 7.44 -14.37 11.62
CA ASN A 356 6.41 -15.01 10.81
C ASN A 356 6.95 -16.01 9.77
N SER A 357 8.23 -15.90 9.39
CA SER A 357 8.88 -16.85 8.46
C SER A 357 9.50 -18.07 9.15
N LEU A 358 10.09 -17.88 10.33
CA LEU A 358 10.77 -18.95 11.09
C LEU A 358 9.79 -19.75 11.96
N PHE A 359 8.70 -19.11 12.39
CA PHE A 359 7.70 -19.72 13.26
C PHE A 359 6.29 -19.42 12.73
N PRO A 360 5.95 -19.86 11.50
CA PRO A 360 4.63 -19.60 10.93
C PRO A 360 3.56 -20.32 11.76
N ASN A 361 2.42 -19.67 11.96
CA ASN A 361 1.30 -20.26 12.70
C ASN A 361 0.53 -21.31 11.88
N TYR A 362 0.74 -21.35 10.57
CA TYR A 362 0.13 -22.29 9.63
C TYR A 362 1.25 -22.89 8.76
N GLU A 363 1.30 -24.22 8.66
CA GLU A 363 2.27 -24.98 7.84
C GLU A 363 1.60 -25.63 6.62
#